data_AF-A0A376YDM5-F1
#
_entry.id   AF-A0A376YDM5-F1
#
_cell.length_a   1.000
_cell.length_b   1.000
_cell.length_c   1.000
_cell.angle_alpha   90.00
_cell.angle_beta   90.00
_cell.angle_gamma   90.00
#
_symmetry.space_group_name_H-M   'P 1'
#
loop_
_entity.id
_entity.type
_entity.pdbx_description
1 polymer ?
#
loop_
_entity_poly.entity_id
_entity_poly.type
_entity_poly.pdbx_seq_one_letter_code
_entity_poly.pdbx_strand_id
1 'polypeptide(L)' 'MARLAAFDMDGTLLMPDHHLGEKTLSTLARLRERDITLTFATGRHALECSIFSGRYRWMRI' A
#
# COMPACT_ATOMS: atom_id res chain seq x y z
N MET A 1 5.67 21.05 0.80
CA MET A 1 6.46 19.95 0.22
C MET A 1 5.61 18.68 0.32
N ALA A 2 5.30 18.01 -0.79
CA ALA A 2 4.50 16.79 -0.76
C ALA A 2 5.37 15.61 -0.29
N ARG A 3 4.91 14.84 0.71
CA ARG A 3 5.57 13.61 1.17
C ARG A 3 4.80 12.42 0.62
N LEU A 4 5.39 11.71 -0.33
CA LEU A 4 4.78 10.55 -1.00
C LEU A 4 5.69 9.34 -0.86
N ALA A 5 5.11 8.19 -0.51
CA ALA A 5 5.76 6.89 -0.61
C ALA A 5 4.93 5.98 -1.52
N ALA A 6 5.55 5.47 -2.58
CA ALA A 6 4.96 4.56 -3.55
C ALA A 6 5.56 3.16 -3.38
N PHE A 7 4.73 2.12 -3.31
CA PHE A 7 5.17 0.74 -3.15
C PHE A 7 4.56 -0.17 -4.22
N ASP A 8 5.36 -1.06 -4.79
CA ASP A 8 4.85 -2.24 -5.47
C ASP A 8 4.25 -3.23 -4.45
N MET A 9 3.37 -4.13 -4.90
CA MET A 9 2.66 -5.09 -4.05
C MET A 9 3.25 -6.50 -4.13
N ASP A 10 3.13 -7.16 -5.28
CA ASP A 10 3.41 -8.58 -5.45
C ASP A 10 4.90 -8.86 -5.53
N GLY A 11 5.42 -9.69 -4.62
CA GLY A 11 6.86 -9.93 -4.52
C GLY A 11 7.65 -8.79 -3.88
N THR A 12 6.98 -7.72 -3.43
CA THR A 12 7.59 -6.57 -2.75
C THR A 12 7.00 -6.36 -1.35
N LEU A 13 5.73 -5.96 -1.26
CA LEU A 13 5.07 -5.57 -0.01
C LEU A 13 4.24 -6.70 0.60
N LEU A 14 3.65 -7.53 -0.27
CA LEU A 14 2.85 -8.68 0.13
C LEU A 14 3.76 -9.87 0.46
N MET A 15 3.37 -10.61 1.50
CA MET A 15 3.95 -11.91 1.82
C MET A 15 3.58 -12.93 0.72
N PRO A 16 4.22 -14.12 0.66
CA PRO A 16 3.94 -15.12 -0.37
C PRO A 16 2.48 -15.62 -0.43
N ASP A 17 1.73 -15.47 0.67
CA ASP A 17 0.28 -15.75 0.74
C ASP A 17 -0.59 -14.57 0.25
N HIS A 18 0.03 -13.52 -0.31
CA HIS A 18 -0.58 -12.29 -0.78
C HIS A 18 -1.25 -11.43 0.30
N HIS A 19 -0.90 -11.65 1.57
CA HIS A 19 -1.33 -10.80 2.68
C HIS A 19 -0.23 -9.81 3.12
N LEU A 20 -0.63 -8.73 3.78
CA LEU A 20 0.31 -7.83 4.45
C LEU A 20 0.70 -8.42 5.81
N GLY A 21 2.00 -8.52 6.08
CA GLY A 21 2.48 -8.87 7.41
C GLY A 21 2.21 -7.77 8.45
N GLU A 22 2.11 -8.14 9.73
CA GLU A 22 1.84 -7.21 10.83
C GLU A 22 2.86 -6.07 10.90
N LYS A 23 4.15 -6.38 10.69
CA LYS A 23 5.22 -5.36 10.69
C LYS A 23 5.01 -4.34 9.58
N THR A 24 4.63 -4.78 8.37
CA THR A 24 4.32 -3.92 7.22
C THR A 24 3.14 -3.01 7.55
N LEU A 25 2.05 -3.57 8.10
CA LEU A 25 0.88 -2.79 8.54
C LEU A 25 1.25 -1.72 9.58
N SER A 26 2.04 -2.09 10.60
CA SER A 26 2.49 -1.15 11.63
C SER A 26 3.36 -0.02 11.07
N THR A 27 4.15 -0.31 10.03
CA THR A 27 5.03 0.65 9.39
C THR A 27 4.23 1.62 8.52
N LEU A 28 3.31 1.11 7.70
CA LEU A 28 2.40 1.94 6.90
C LEU A 28 1.55 2.85 7.79
N ALA A 29 1.07 2.36 8.94
CA ALA A 29 0.35 3.19 9.91
C ALA A 29 1.20 4.37 10.42
N ARG A 30 2.45 4.11 10.83
CA ARG A 30 3.38 5.15 11.29
C ARG A 30 3.75 6.17 10.21
N LEU A 31 3.86 5.74 8.95
CA LEU A 31 4.10 6.67 7.84
C LEU A 31 2.91 7.60 7.63
N ARG A 32 1.69 7.06 7.69
CA ARG A 32 0.45 7.84 7.62
C ARG A 32 0.34 8.85 8.77
N GLU A 33 0.67 8.46 10.00
CA GLU A 33 0.70 9.35 11.18
C GLU A 33 1.66 10.52 11.02
N ARG A 34 2.67 10.39 10.14
CA ARG A 34 3.65 11.45 9.82
C ARG A 34 3.27 12.28 8.60
N ASP A 35 2.00 12.22 8.20
CA ASP A 35 1.44 12.93 7.04
C ASP A 35 2.16 12.57 5.72
N ILE A 36 2.55 11.30 5.57
CA ILE A 36 3.09 10.77 4.33
C ILE A 36 1.94 10.15 3.55
N THR A 37 1.71 10.65 2.34
CA THR A 37 0.78 10.04 1.39
C THR A 37 1.33 8.69 0.97
N LEU A 38 0.54 7.64 1.19
CA LEU A 38 0.87 6.29 0.76
C LEU A 38 0.16 5.99 -0.55
N THR A 39 0.90 5.48 -1.52
CA THR A 39 0.32 4.95 -2.74
C THR A 39 0.91 3.60 -3.12
N PHE A 40 0.10 2.79 -3.80
CA PHE A 40 0.50 1.47 -4.28
C PHE A 40 0.48 1.47 -5.80
N ALA A 41 1.60 1.05 -6.38
CA ALA A 41 1.81 0.90 -7.81
C ALA A 41 1.74 -0.60 -8.14
N THR A 42 0.60 -1.06 -8.63
CA THR A 42 0.36 -2.49 -8.87
C THR A 42 -0.27 -2.71 -10.24
N GLY A 43 0.07 -3.85 -10.86
CA GLY A 43 -0.60 -4.34 -12.06
C GLY A 43 -1.95 -5.04 -11.78
N ARG A 44 -2.31 -5.25 -10.50
CA ARG A 44 -3.60 -5.83 -10.12
C ARG A 44 -4.75 -4.97 -10.63
N HIS A 45 -5.84 -5.61 -11.03
CA HIS A 45 -7.02 -4.89 -11.47
C HIS A 45 -7.62 -4.09 -10.30
N ALA A 46 -8.10 -2.86 -10.54
CA ALA A 46 -8.54 -1.97 -9.46
C ALA A 46 -9.66 -2.56 -8.59
N LEU A 47 -10.48 -3.45 -9.14
CA LEU A 47 -11.53 -4.18 -8.42
C LEU A 47 -10.97 -5.19 -7.40
N GLU A 48 -9.82 -5.79 -7.68
CA GLU A 48 -9.13 -6.73 -6.77
C GLU A 48 -8.50 -5.97 -5.59
N CYS A 49 -8.09 -4.73 -5.81
CA CYS A 49 -7.60 -3.82 -4.76
C CYS A 49 -8.74 -3.24 -3.89
N SER A 50 -10.01 -3.47 -4.25
CA SER A 50 -11.16 -2.98 -3.49
C SER A 50 -11.25 -3.56 -2.08
N ILE A 51 -10.60 -4.69 -1.81
CA ILE A 51 -10.51 -5.30 -0.47
C ILE A 51 -9.70 -4.40 0.51
N PHE A 52 -8.82 -3.54 -0.02
CA PHE A 52 -7.99 -2.61 0.76
C PHE A 52 -8.52 -1.15 0.74
N SER A 53 -9.67 -0.92 0.09
CA SER A 53 -10.17 0.42 -0.32
C SER A 53 -10.56 1.38 0.82
N GLY A 54 -10.61 0.93 2.07
CA GLY A 54 -10.98 1.80 3.19
C GLY A 54 -9.89 2.74 3.71
N ARG A 55 -8.60 2.54 3.37
CA ARG A 55 -7.49 3.15 4.16
C ARG A 55 -6.33 3.77 3.36
N TYR A 56 -6.16 3.44 2.08
CA TYR A 56 -5.01 3.86 1.26
C TYR A 56 -5.39 4.24 -0.17
N ARG A 57 -4.59 5.10 -0.82
CA ARG A 57 -4.82 5.61 -2.19
C ARG A 57 -4.06 4.79 -3.22
N TRP A 58 -4.70 4.45 -4.34
CA TRP A 58 -4.11 3.64 -5.41
C TRP A 58 -3.55 4.51 -6.53
N MET A 59 -2.44 4.07 -7.13
CA MET A 59 -1.87 4.67 -8.33
C MET A 59 -1.67 3.56 -9.35
N ARG A 60 -2.45 3.60 -10.42
CA ARG A 60 -2.36 2.62 -11.50
C ARG A 60 -1.20 3.06 -12.41
N ILE A 61 -0.16 2.23 -12.48
CA ILE A 61 0.95 2.37 -13.43
C ILE A 61 0.62 1.67 -14.75
#